data_AF-A0A6G7WFC0-F1
#
_entry.id   AF-A0A6G7WFC0-F1
#
_cell.length_a   1.000
_cell.length_b   1.000
_cell.length_c   1.000
_cell.angle_alpha   90.00
_cell.angle_beta   90.00
_cell.angle_gamma   90.00
#
_symmetry.space_group_name_H-M   'P 1'
#
loop_
_entity.id
_entity.type
_entity.pdbx_description
1 polymer ?
#
loop_
_entity_poly.entity_id
_entity_poly.type
_entity_poly.pdbx_seq_one_letter_code
_entity_poly.pdbx_strand_id
1 'polypeptide(L)' 'MKFDFKPIFKALFWIVFFVALALVLFFAGLAIGYGVLGDGEMMDVFKYETWQHILDYIR' A
#
# COMPACT_ATOMS: atom_id res chain seq x y z
N MET A 1 -5.61 -0.95 -41.51
CA MET A 1 -5.08 -1.52 -40.25
C MET A 1 -6.22 -1.60 -39.25
N LYS A 2 -6.53 -2.79 -38.71
CA LYS A 2 -7.48 -2.94 -37.59
C LYS A 2 -6.66 -3.00 -36.30
N PHE A 3 -6.77 -1.97 -35.46
CA PHE A 3 -6.16 -1.99 -34.14
C PHE A 3 -6.95 -2.94 -33.24
N ASP A 4 -6.27 -3.92 -32.63
CA ASP A 4 -6.87 -4.77 -31.58
C ASP A 4 -6.48 -4.21 -30.21
N PHE A 5 -7.45 -3.64 -29.50
CA PHE A 5 -7.26 -3.03 -28.18
C PHE A 5 -7.34 -4.04 -27.03
N LYS A 6 -7.83 -5.26 -27.28
CA LYS A 6 -7.95 -6.31 -26.25
C LYS A 6 -6.65 -6.57 -25.47
N PRO A 7 -5.45 -6.67 -26.08
CA PRO A 7 -4.21 -6.88 -25.32
C PRO A 7 -3.87 -5.71 -24.40
N ILE A 8 -4.20 -4.47 -24.78
CA ILE A 8 -3.90 -3.27 -24.00
C ILE A 8 -4.76 -3.24 -22.73
N PHE A 9 -6.06 -3.47 -22.85
CA PHE A 9 -6.96 -3.53 -21.69
C PHE A 9 -6.60 -4.68 -20.74
N LYS A 10 -6.21 -5.84 -21.28
CA LYS A 10 -5.74 -6.97 -20.48
C LYS A 10 -4.47 -6.59 -19.69
N ALA A 11 -3.50 -5.95 -20.33
CA ALA A 11 -2.28 -5.51 -19.66
C ALA A 11 -2.57 -4.47 -18.57
N LEU A 12 -3.41 -3.47 -18.85
CA LEU A 12 -3.78 -2.44 -17.89
C LEU A 12 -4.47 -3.04 -16.66
N PHE A 13 -5.38 -4.00 -16.85
CA PHE A 13 -6.03 -4.70 -15.76
C PHE A 13 -5.01 -5.39 -14.84
N TRP A 14 -4.05 -6.14 -15.41
CA TRP A 14 -3.02 -6.81 -14.62
C TRP A 14 -2.12 -5.82 -13.87
N ILE A 15 -1.74 -4.71 -14.51
CA ILE A 15 -0.94 -3.67 -13.86
C ILE A 15 -1.68 -3.12 -12.64
N VAL A 16 -2.95 -2.71 -12.80
CA VAL A 16 -3.76 -2.20 -11.69
C VAL A 16 -3.94 -3.24 -10.60
N PHE A 17 -4.18 -4.50 -10.97
CA PHE A 17 -4.30 -5.61 -10.03
C PHE A 17 -3.04 -5.80 -9.18
N PHE A 18 -1.87 -5.85 -9.81
CA PHE A 18 -0.60 -6.03 -9.08
C PHE A 18 -0.25 -4.81 -8.21
N VAL A 19 -0.54 -3.59 -8.68
CA VAL A 19 -0.36 -2.37 -7.86
C VAL A 19 -1.27 -2.41 -6.64
N ALA A 20 -2.54 -2.77 -6.80
CA ALA A 20 -3.47 -2.89 -5.69
C ALA A 20 -3.02 -3.97 -4.69
N LEU A 21 -2.57 -5.13 -5.19
CA LEU A 21 -2.03 -6.20 -4.35
C LEU A 21 -0.79 -5.74 -3.57
N ALA A 22 0.12 -5.02 -4.22
CA ALA A 22 1.31 -4.48 -3.58
C ALA A 22 0.96 -3.49 -2.46
N LEU A 23 -0.01 -2.61 -2.69
CA LEU A 23 -0.50 -1.68 -1.66
C LEU A 23 -1.10 -2.42 -0.47
N VAL A 24 -1.93 -3.45 -0.71
CA VAL A 24 -2.51 -4.26 0.37
C VAL A 24 -1.42 -4.94 1.19
N LEU A 25 -0.44 -5.56 0.55
CA LEU A 25 0.68 -6.22 1.23
C LEU A 25 1.55 -5.22 2.00
N PHE A 26 1.76 -4.03 1.45
CA PHE A 26 2.50 -2.95 2.11
C PHE A 26 1.80 -2.51 3.41
N PHE A 27 0.52 -2.18 3.35
CA PHE A 27 -0.22 -1.77 4.55
C PHE A 27 -0.40 -2.90 5.56
N ALA A 28 -0.57 -4.14 5.09
CA ALA A 28 -0.58 -5.30 5.98
C ALA A 28 0.77 -5.46 6.69
N GLY A 29 1.89 -5.32 5.96
CA GLY A 29 3.23 -5.34 6.53
C GLY A 29 3.46 -4.22 7.54
N LEU A 30 3.00 -3.00 7.25
CA LEU A 30 3.05 -1.88 8.20
C LEU A 30 2.23 -2.16 9.45
N ALA A 31 0.98 -2.61 9.30
CA ALA A 31 0.10 -2.91 10.43
C ALA A 31 0.69 -4.00 11.34
N ILE A 32 1.26 -5.06 10.73
CA ILE A 32 1.95 -6.13 11.47
C ILE A 32 3.21 -5.58 12.14
N GLY A 33 4.05 -4.83 11.44
CA GLY A 33 5.29 -4.27 12.01
C GLY A 33 5.02 -3.29 13.15
N TYR A 34 4.13 -2.32 12.93
CA TYR A 34 3.77 -1.32 13.93
C TYR A 34 3.04 -1.95 15.12
N GLY A 35 2.12 -2.88 14.87
CA GLY A 35 1.30 -3.48 15.92
C GLY A 35 1.98 -4.61 16.69
N VAL A 36 2.59 -5.56 15.98
CA VAL A 36 3.19 -6.75 16.61
C VAL A 36 4.60 -6.49 17.11
N LEU A 37 5.40 -5.69 16.39
CA LEU A 37 6.79 -5.40 16.77
C LEU A 37 6.94 -4.06 17.50
N GLY A 38 6.04 -3.10 17.26
CA GLY A 38 6.15 -1.72 17.74
C GLY A 38 5.23 -1.35 18.90
N ASP A 39 4.54 -2.31 19.52
CA ASP A 39 3.57 -2.13 20.61
C ASP A 39 2.43 -1.12 20.32
N GLY A 40 2.22 -0.73 19.05
CA GLY A 40 1.16 0.20 18.64
C GLY A 40 -0.15 -0.51 18.29
N GLU A 41 -1.24 0.24 18.06
CA GLU A 41 -2.44 -0.38 17.49
C GLU A 41 -2.28 -0.56 15.98
N MET A 42 -2.61 -1.75 15.46
CA MET A 42 -2.46 -2.07 14.03
C MET A 42 -3.14 -1.05 13.09
N MET A 43 -4.24 -0.43 13.53
CA MET A 43 -5.00 0.53 12.75
C MET A 43 -4.38 1.94 12.74
N ASP A 44 -3.45 2.22 13.64
CA ASP A 44 -2.82 3.54 13.75
C ASP A 44 -1.92 3.84 12.55
N VAL A 45 -1.50 2.83 11.78
CA VAL A 45 -0.74 3.05 10.54
C VAL A 45 -1.53 3.85 9.48
N PHE A 46 -2.86 3.89 9.60
CA PHE A 46 -3.74 4.68 8.74
C PHE A 46 -4.04 6.08 9.30
N LYS A 47 -3.64 6.36 10.55
CA LYS A 47 -3.81 7.67 11.19
C LYS A 47 -2.69 8.60 10.76
N TYR A 48 -3.03 9.85 10.40
CA TYR A 48 -2.05 10.85 9.99
C TYR A 48 -1.08 11.20 11.12
N GLU A 49 -1.57 11.18 12.35
CA GLU A 49 -0.84 11.46 13.59
C GLU A 49 0.38 10.54 13.74
N THR A 50 0.23 9.25 13.42
CA THR A 50 1.34 8.27 13.47
C THR A 50 2.49 8.65 12.55
N TRP A 51 2.18 9.15 11.35
CA TRP A 51 3.18 9.61 10.40
C TRP A 51 3.81 10.92 10.84
N GLN A 52 3.04 11.83 11.43
CA GLN A 52 3.61 13.04 12.07
C GLN A 52 4.55 12.65 13.21
N HIS A 53 4.18 11.73 14.10
CA HIS A 53 5.04 11.26 15.17
C HIS A 53 6.37 10.67 14.66
N ILE A 54 6.33 9.89 13.57
CA ILE A 54 7.55 9.36 12.92
C ILE A 54 8.39 10.50 12.33
N LEU A 55 7.78 11.45 11.63
CA LEU A 55 8.49 12.58 11.02
C LEU A 55 9.09 13.51 12.08
N ASP A 56 8.38 13.75 13.17
CA ASP A 56 8.85 14.53 14.31
C ASP A 56 9.99 13.82 15.04
N TYR A 57 10.00 12.49 15.08
CA TYR A 57 11.11 11.71 15.63
C TYR A 57 12.38 11.79 14.78
N ILE A 58 12.22 11.83 13.45
CA ILE A 58 13.35 11.94 12.50
C ILE A 58 13.90 13.36 12.44
N ARG A 59 13.04 14.37 12.63
CA ARG A 59 13.38 15.79 12.59
C ARG A 59 14.29 16.21 13.74
#